data_AF-A0A1X1XD59-F1
#
_entry.id   AF-A0A1X1XD59-F1
#
_cell.length_a   1.000
_cell.length_b   1.000
_cell.length_c   1.000
_cell.angle_alpha   90.00
_cell.angle_beta   90.00
_cell.angle_gamma   90.00
#
_symmetry.space_group_name_H-M   'P 1'
#
loop_
_entity.id
_entity.type
_entity.pdbx_description
1 polymer ?
#
loop_
_entity_poly.entity_id
_entity_poly.type
_entity_poly.pdbx_seq_one_letter_code
_entity_poly.pdbx_strand_id
1 'polypeptide(L)'
;MNESSVDVQPRLRAAERVVVHVNSPAARWISALALLSAACWLITLVARDHRHPDWEPAGRLAWSLTVLAAVALIARGIFLGRPVTAKHAVAAALMLFAGIAAHVLSFDLFGDLLIAGTGLALMWPTSARPQPEDLPKVWGLIQATAGDPLAPFAMQVNKSYYFSGDGKAALAYRTRIGFAVVSGDPIGDETQFPQLVADFAAMCHTRGWRIVVLCCSERRLDLWSDPAVLGQSLRAVPIGRDVVIDVADFEMVGRKFRNLRQAVKRTHNFGITTEIVAEQELDEKRLAELTDVLRASPSGAHTERGFAMALDGALEGRYPGVQLIIARDASGRVQGFHRYAIAGAGSDVSLDVPWRRRGAPNGIDERLSVDMVYAAKDAGAQRLSLAFAAFPEIFDEKKRGWMQTIVYRLIHLGDPLIALESLYRYLRKFHALGDRRYVLIRLTQVVPLLYVLLTLEFMPRRRRL
;
A
#
# COMPACT_ATOMS: atom_id res chain seq x y z
N MET A 1 34.38 -4.80 30.75
CA MET A 1 33.74 -3.51 31.08
C MET A 1 32.65 -3.29 30.04
N ASN A 2 31.39 -3.45 30.46
CA ASN A 2 30.21 -3.30 29.62
C ASN A 2 30.00 -1.83 29.28
N GLU A 3 30.14 -1.45 28.00
CA GLU A 3 29.53 -0.22 27.49
C GLU A 3 28.08 -0.52 27.15
N SER A 4 27.19 0.01 27.97
CA SER A 4 25.76 0.09 27.71
C SER A 4 25.52 1.01 26.51
N SER A 5 25.02 0.46 25.40
CA SER A 5 24.48 1.24 24.30
C SER A 5 23.26 2.02 24.80
N VAL A 6 23.40 3.34 24.85
CA VAL A 6 22.29 4.25 25.13
C VAL A 6 21.35 4.20 23.94
N ASP A 7 20.22 3.53 24.14
CA ASP A 7 19.06 3.55 23.26
C ASP A 7 18.53 4.99 23.19
N VAL A 8 18.96 5.75 22.18
CA VAL A 8 18.43 7.08 21.90
C VAL A 8 17.05 6.89 21.28
N GLN A 9 16.05 6.66 22.12
CA GLN A 9 14.67 6.79 21.69
C GLN A 9 14.46 8.21 21.12
N PRO A 10 13.94 8.36 19.90
CA PRO A 10 13.70 9.68 19.34
C PRO A 10 12.74 10.40 20.28
N ARG A 11 13.15 11.58 20.80
CA ARG A 11 12.32 12.43 21.67
C ARG A 11 10.97 12.67 20.99
N LEU A 12 9.96 11.91 21.40
CA LEU A 12 8.58 12.11 20.97
C LEU A 12 8.23 13.57 21.30
N ARG A 13 7.81 14.34 20.28
CA ARG A 13 7.33 15.71 20.48
C ARG A 13 6.28 15.66 21.59
N ALA A 14 6.24 16.63 22.52
CA ALA A 14 5.31 16.62 23.66
C ALA A 14 3.85 16.30 23.27
N ALA A 15 3.46 16.72 22.06
CA ALA A 15 2.17 16.49 21.44
C ALA A 15 1.84 15.00 21.09
N GLU A 16 2.83 14.12 21.00
CA GLU A 16 2.69 12.68 20.68
C GLU A 16 2.82 11.76 21.89
N ARG A 17 3.01 12.34 23.09
CA ARG A 17 2.98 11.57 24.33
C ARG A 17 1.61 10.94 24.51
N VAL A 18 1.61 9.64 24.76
CA VAL A 18 0.42 8.88 25.13
C VAL A 18 0.02 9.32 26.54
N VAL A 19 -1.19 9.82 26.66
CA VAL A 19 -1.77 10.27 27.93
C VAL A 19 -2.53 9.12 28.60
N VAL A 20 -3.16 8.25 27.79
CA VAL A 20 -3.91 7.09 28.28
C VAL A 20 -3.67 5.87 27.38
N HIS A 21 -3.20 4.78 27.98
CA HIS A 21 -3.24 3.46 27.37
C HIS A 21 -4.57 2.78 27.70
N VAL A 22 -5.31 2.35 26.69
CA VAL A 22 -6.65 1.79 26.87
C VAL A 22 -6.72 0.27 26.63
N ASN A 23 -5.56 -0.39 26.65
CA ASN A 23 -5.44 -1.84 26.43
C ASN A 23 -5.74 -2.71 27.66
N SER A 24 -6.47 -2.20 28.65
CA SER A 24 -6.86 -2.98 29.83
C SER A 24 -8.27 -3.59 29.66
N PRO A 25 -8.50 -4.84 30.12
CA PRO A 25 -9.83 -5.43 30.17
C PRO A 25 -10.82 -4.56 30.95
N ALA A 26 -10.36 -3.92 32.02
CA ALA A 26 -11.16 -3.01 32.83
C ALA A 26 -11.69 -1.82 32.01
N ALA A 27 -10.84 -1.19 31.19
CA ALA A 27 -11.28 -0.08 30.35
C ALA A 27 -12.33 -0.51 29.31
N ARG A 28 -12.20 -1.73 28.75
CA ARG A 28 -13.20 -2.30 27.85
C ARG A 28 -14.54 -2.52 28.56
N TRP A 29 -14.53 -3.11 29.75
CA TRP A 29 -15.74 -3.31 30.57
C TRP A 29 -16.42 -2.00 30.95
N ILE A 30 -15.65 -1.01 31.43
CA ILE A 30 -16.17 0.33 31.75
C ILE A 30 -16.79 0.98 30.51
N SER A 31 -16.13 0.88 29.35
CA SER A 31 -16.66 1.44 28.11
C SER A 31 -17.94 0.74 27.63
N ALA A 32 -18.03 -0.59 27.80
CA ALA A 32 -19.22 -1.36 27.46
C ALA A 32 -20.40 -1.00 28.37
N LEU A 33 -20.15 -0.84 29.68
CA LEU A 33 -21.15 -0.43 30.65
C LEU A 33 -21.65 0.99 30.37
N ALA A 34 -20.75 1.92 30.02
CA ALA A 34 -21.11 3.29 29.65
C ALA A 34 -22.00 3.32 28.40
N LEU A 35 -21.65 2.52 27.37
CA LEU A 35 -22.45 2.39 26.16
C LEU A 35 -23.83 1.77 26.43
N LEU A 36 -23.89 0.70 27.24
CA LEU A 36 -25.14 0.07 27.65
C LEU A 36 -26.03 1.06 28.41
N SER A 37 -25.45 1.81 29.36
CA SER A 37 -26.18 2.80 30.16
C SER A 37 -26.76 3.92 29.30
N ALA A 38 -25.97 4.44 28.35
CA ALA A 38 -26.44 5.47 27.41
C ALA A 38 -27.55 4.93 26.49
N ALA A 39 -27.46 3.68 26.02
CA ALA A 39 -28.49 3.04 25.22
C ALA A 39 -29.79 2.80 26.02
N CYS A 40 -29.68 2.29 27.25
CA CYS A 40 -30.82 2.11 28.15
C CYS A 40 -31.51 3.45 28.45
N TRP A 41 -30.74 4.51 28.68
CA TRP A 41 -31.27 5.87 28.84
C TRP A 41 -32.06 6.33 27.62
N LEU A 42 -31.50 6.16 26.40
CA LEU A 42 -32.21 6.51 25.17
C LEU A 42 -33.52 5.71 25.00
N ILE A 43 -33.50 4.40 25.28
CA ILE A 43 -34.70 3.54 25.20
C ILE A 43 -35.78 4.02 26.17
N THR A 44 -35.40 4.37 27.41
CA THR A 44 -36.36 4.87 28.40
C THR A 44 -36.96 6.22 28.03
N LEU A 45 -36.19 7.11 27.39
CA LEU A 45 -36.70 8.37 26.86
C LEU A 45 -37.72 8.14 25.73
N VAL A 46 -37.38 7.31 24.74
CA VAL A 46 -38.29 6.98 23.61
C VAL A 46 -39.56 6.28 24.12
N ALA A 47 -39.44 5.36 25.08
CA ALA A 47 -40.59 4.67 25.65
C ALA A 47 -41.51 5.60 26.46
N ARG A 48 -40.97 6.66 27.09
CA ARG A 48 -41.76 7.67 27.81
C ARG A 48 -42.44 8.65 26.86
N ASP A 49 -41.74 9.10 25.84
CA ASP A 49 -42.28 9.93 24.75
C ASP A 49 -43.50 9.25 24.10
N HIS A 50 -43.36 7.97 23.75
CA HIS A 50 -44.47 7.20 23.18
C HIS A 50 -45.69 7.04 24.11
N ARG A 51 -45.50 7.13 25.44
CA ARG A 51 -46.58 7.03 26.43
C ARG A 51 -47.22 8.38 26.79
N HIS A 52 -46.55 9.50 26.52
CA HIS A 52 -46.97 10.85 26.92
C HIS A 52 -46.72 11.86 25.78
N PRO A 53 -47.64 11.97 24.80
CA PRO A 53 -47.45 12.84 23.63
C PRO A 53 -47.45 14.35 23.92
N ASP A 54 -47.91 14.79 25.10
CA ASP A 54 -47.83 16.20 25.55
C ASP A 54 -46.44 16.58 26.12
N TRP A 55 -45.50 15.63 26.13
CA TRP A 55 -44.14 15.83 26.62
C TRP A 55 -43.28 16.35 25.46
N GLU A 56 -42.89 17.64 25.43
CA GLU A 56 -41.99 18.16 24.38
C GLU A 56 -40.55 17.58 24.52
N PRO A 57 -40.11 16.59 23.70
CA PRO A 57 -38.88 15.83 23.96
C PRO A 57 -37.75 16.15 22.97
N ALA A 58 -38.01 16.95 21.93
CA ALA A 58 -37.15 17.06 20.76
C ALA A 58 -35.70 17.41 21.12
N GLY A 59 -35.50 18.39 22.01
CA GLY A 59 -34.17 18.76 22.50
C GLY A 59 -33.50 17.67 23.35
N ARG A 60 -34.25 16.93 24.17
CA ARG A 60 -33.68 15.87 25.05
C ARG A 60 -33.28 14.63 24.26
N LEU A 61 -34.04 14.29 23.21
CA LEU A 61 -33.74 13.19 22.31
C LEU A 61 -32.47 13.49 21.48
N ALA A 62 -32.36 14.70 20.92
CA ALA A 62 -31.17 15.13 20.19
C ALA A 62 -29.90 15.06 21.06
N TRP A 63 -29.92 15.66 22.25
CA TRP A 63 -28.80 15.60 23.19
C TRP A 63 -28.43 14.17 23.62
N SER A 64 -29.42 13.31 23.85
CA SER A 64 -29.17 11.92 24.23
C SER A 64 -28.56 11.11 23.09
N LEU A 65 -28.96 11.36 21.84
CA LEU A 65 -28.36 10.78 20.64
C LEU A 65 -26.91 11.26 20.45
N THR A 66 -26.65 12.55 20.65
CA THR A 66 -25.32 13.16 20.58
C THR A 66 -24.35 12.52 21.59
N VAL A 67 -24.78 12.39 22.85
CA VAL A 67 -23.99 11.72 23.90
C VAL A 67 -23.78 10.25 23.58
N LEU A 68 -24.82 9.54 23.15
CA LEU A 68 -24.69 8.12 22.77
C LEU A 68 -23.70 7.95 21.61
N ALA A 69 -23.74 8.81 20.60
CA ALA A 69 -22.82 8.79 19.47
C ALA A 69 -21.36 9.02 19.92
N ALA A 70 -21.12 10.03 20.77
CA ALA A 70 -19.80 10.29 21.33
C ALA A 70 -19.28 9.09 22.14
N VAL A 71 -20.10 8.55 23.05
CA VAL A 71 -19.75 7.38 23.88
C VAL A 71 -19.49 6.14 23.02
N ALA A 72 -20.29 5.91 21.98
CA ALA A 72 -20.09 4.80 21.05
C ALA A 72 -18.76 4.92 20.29
N LEU A 73 -18.40 6.12 19.84
CA LEU A 73 -17.12 6.38 19.17
C LEU A 73 -15.93 6.20 20.11
N ILE A 74 -16.05 6.67 21.35
CA ILE A 74 -15.06 6.46 22.41
C ILE A 74 -14.89 4.98 22.68
N ALA A 75 -15.98 4.27 23.01
CA ALA A 75 -15.97 2.84 23.29
C ALA A 75 -15.35 2.05 22.13
N ARG A 76 -15.74 2.35 20.88
CA ARG A 76 -15.12 1.74 19.70
C ARG A 76 -13.60 1.94 19.65
N GLY A 77 -13.10 3.14 19.96
CA GLY A 77 -11.66 3.39 20.04
C GLY A 77 -10.95 2.56 21.10
N ILE A 78 -11.58 2.41 22.27
CA ILE A 78 -11.10 1.59 23.38
C ILE A 78 -11.04 0.11 23.01
N PHE A 79 -12.10 -0.42 22.39
CA PHE A 79 -12.12 -1.80 21.89
C PHE A 79 -11.06 -2.05 20.83
N LEU A 80 -10.75 -1.04 20.02
CA LEU A 80 -9.66 -1.08 19.05
C LEU A 80 -8.27 -0.87 19.68
N GLY A 81 -8.15 -0.61 20.99
CA GLY A 81 -6.88 -0.42 21.68
C GLY A 81 -6.16 0.87 21.31
N ARG A 82 -6.89 1.90 20.86
CA ARG A 82 -6.28 3.15 20.39
C ARG A 82 -5.74 3.97 21.57
N PRO A 83 -4.46 4.37 21.56
CA PRO A 83 -3.93 5.26 22.59
C PRO A 83 -4.46 6.68 22.40
N VAL A 84 -4.76 7.35 23.52
CA VAL A 84 -5.11 8.77 23.51
C VAL A 84 -3.83 9.58 23.70
N THR A 85 -3.50 10.40 22.71
CA THR A 85 -2.33 11.29 22.76
C THR A 85 -2.74 12.70 23.22
N ALA A 86 -1.77 13.52 23.61
CA ALA A 86 -2.04 14.93 23.94
C ALA A 86 -2.73 15.68 22.78
N LYS A 87 -2.34 15.42 21.52
CA LYS A 87 -3.02 15.95 20.33
C LYS A 87 -4.50 15.56 20.28
N HIS A 88 -4.82 14.29 20.55
CA HIS A 88 -6.21 13.81 20.55
C HIS A 88 -7.03 14.51 21.62
N ALA A 89 -6.49 14.63 22.84
CA ALA A 89 -7.18 15.30 23.94
C ALA A 89 -7.45 16.79 23.65
N VAL A 90 -6.44 17.51 23.14
CA VAL A 90 -6.60 18.93 22.76
C VAL A 90 -7.60 19.10 21.63
N ALA A 91 -7.52 18.28 20.57
CA ALA A 91 -8.46 18.34 19.46
C ALA A 91 -9.90 18.04 19.90
N ALA A 92 -10.09 17.03 20.75
CA ALA A 92 -11.40 16.70 21.31
C ALA A 92 -11.95 17.82 22.21
N ALA A 93 -11.10 18.43 23.04
CA ALA A 93 -11.49 19.57 23.88
C ALA A 93 -11.90 20.79 23.03
N LEU A 94 -11.11 21.16 22.02
CA LEU A 94 -11.43 22.26 21.10
C LEU A 94 -12.73 22.00 20.35
N MET A 95 -12.94 20.77 19.88
CA MET A 95 -14.16 20.38 19.19
C MET A 95 -15.39 20.41 20.11
N LEU A 96 -15.22 20.01 21.38
CA LEU A 96 -16.26 20.08 22.40
C LEU A 96 -16.65 21.54 22.69
N PHE A 97 -15.65 22.41 22.93
CA PHE A 97 -15.88 23.82 23.18
C PHE A 97 -16.56 24.51 21.98
N ALA A 98 -16.12 24.20 20.76
CA ALA A 98 -16.74 24.71 19.53
C ALA A 98 -18.20 24.23 19.39
N GLY A 99 -18.48 22.97 19.73
CA GLY A 99 -19.84 22.42 19.71
C GLY A 99 -20.77 23.09 20.73
N ILE A 100 -20.29 23.32 21.96
CA ILE A 100 -21.04 24.06 22.99
C ILE A 100 -21.28 25.51 22.54
N ALA A 101 -20.26 26.18 21.99
CA ALA A 101 -20.41 27.54 21.48
C ALA A 101 -21.42 27.63 20.32
N ALA A 102 -21.46 26.62 19.44
CA ALA A 102 -22.44 26.55 18.37
C ALA A 102 -23.88 26.47 18.90
N HIS A 103 -24.14 25.71 19.98
CA HIS A 103 -25.45 25.74 20.66
C HIS A 103 -25.78 27.12 21.24
N VAL A 104 -24.81 27.79 21.86
CA VAL A 104 -25.01 29.16 22.40
C VAL A 104 -25.37 30.15 21.27
N LEU A 105 -24.84 29.93 20.07
CA LEU A 105 -25.14 30.72 18.87
C LEU A 105 -26.34 30.20 18.05
N SER A 106 -27.13 29.27 18.60
CA SER A 106 -28.32 28.69 17.97
C SER A 106 -28.08 27.89 16.69
N PHE A 107 -26.89 27.32 16.52
CA PHE A 107 -26.55 26.36 15.47
C PHE A 107 -26.61 24.92 15.99
N ASP A 108 -27.77 24.48 16.47
CA ASP A 108 -27.92 23.25 17.25
C ASP A 108 -27.43 21.98 16.54
N LEU A 109 -27.86 21.75 15.29
CA LEU A 109 -27.43 20.57 14.53
C LEU A 109 -25.91 20.51 14.35
N PHE A 110 -25.27 21.66 14.12
CA PHE A 110 -23.83 21.74 13.96
C PHE A 110 -23.12 21.52 15.31
N GLY A 111 -23.66 22.07 16.39
CA GLY A 111 -23.22 21.82 17.77
C GLY A 111 -23.24 20.34 18.13
N ASP A 112 -24.36 19.67 17.87
CA ASP A 112 -24.54 18.24 18.09
C ASP A 112 -23.52 17.40 17.30
N LEU A 113 -23.29 17.72 16.02
CA LEU A 113 -22.30 17.02 15.20
C LEU A 113 -20.87 17.19 15.72
N LEU A 114 -20.52 18.39 16.20
CA LEU A 114 -19.20 18.65 16.80
C LEU A 114 -19.04 17.89 18.12
N ILE A 115 -20.03 17.94 19.01
CA ILE A 115 -20.01 17.23 20.30
C ILE A 115 -19.93 15.72 20.08
N ALA A 116 -20.74 15.15 19.19
CA ALA A 116 -20.64 13.74 18.80
C ALA A 116 -19.26 13.41 18.21
N GLY A 117 -18.73 14.31 17.38
CA GLY A 117 -17.40 14.21 16.75
C GLY A 117 -16.24 14.19 17.74
N THR A 118 -16.40 14.67 18.97
CA THR A 118 -15.35 14.66 20.01
C THR A 118 -14.84 13.26 20.28
N GLY A 119 -15.73 12.26 20.29
CA GLY A 119 -15.35 10.85 20.48
C GLY A 119 -14.48 10.34 19.34
N LEU A 120 -14.75 10.77 18.10
CA LEU A 120 -13.93 10.44 16.93
C LEU A 120 -12.57 11.15 16.97
N ALA A 121 -12.53 12.42 17.38
CA ALA A 121 -11.28 13.18 17.52
C ALA A 121 -10.39 12.61 18.63
N LEU A 122 -10.98 12.23 19.77
CA LEU A 122 -10.27 11.65 20.91
C LEU A 122 -9.69 10.26 20.58
N MET A 123 -10.45 9.47 19.83
CA MET A 123 -10.07 8.12 19.41
C MET A 123 -9.55 8.06 17.98
N TRP A 124 -9.06 9.17 17.44
CA TRP A 124 -8.50 9.19 16.09
C TRP A 124 -7.27 8.26 16.04
N PRO A 125 -7.11 7.43 14.99
CA PRO A 125 -5.99 6.50 14.93
C PRO A 125 -4.67 7.26 14.77
N THR A 126 -3.67 6.86 15.56
CA THR A 126 -2.29 7.30 15.35
C THR A 126 -1.78 6.77 14.01
N SER A 127 -0.76 7.42 13.46
CA SER A 127 -0.10 7.01 12.22
C SER A 127 1.40 6.93 12.43
N ALA A 128 2.04 5.94 11.79
CA ALA A 128 3.47 5.89 11.62
C ALA A 128 3.92 7.01 10.66
N ARG A 129 5.08 7.59 10.94
CA ARG A 129 5.71 8.54 10.03
C ARG A 129 6.54 7.77 9.01
N PRO A 130 6.51 8.15 7.72
CA PRO A 130 7.46 7.62 6.75
C PRO A 130 8.90 7.85 7.21
N GLN A 131 9.80 6.91 6.88
CA GLN A 131 11.20 6.92 7.31
C GLN A 131 12.12 6.81 6.09
N PRO A 132 12.14 7.80 5.18
CA PRO A 132 13.04 7.77 4.03
C PRO A 132 14.53 7.73 4.41
N GLU A 133 14.88 8.17 5.63
CA GLU A 133 16.22 8.10 6.20
C GLU A 133 16.74 6.66 6.37
N ASP A 134 15.86 5.67 6.50
CA ASP A 134 16.22 4.26 6.67
C ASP A 134 16.55 3.55 5.34
N LEU A 135 16.48 4.27 4.21
CA LEU A 135 16.72 3.72 2.88
C LEU A 135 18.05 2.93 2.75
N PRO A 136 19.21 3.40 3.25
CA PRO A 136 20.45 2.61 3.17
C PRO A 136 20.37 1.27 3.88
N LYS A 137 19.68 1.21 5.03
CA LYS A 137 19.50 -0.02 5.80
C LYS A 137 18.56 -0.97 5.08
N VAL A 138 17.44 -0.46 4.57
CA VAL A 138 16.45 -1.20 3.78
C VAL A 138 17.08 -1.75 2.51
N TRP A 139 17.93 -0.98 1.84
CA TRP A 139 18.67 -1.42 0.66
C TRP A 139 19.59 -2.61 0.95
N GLY A 140 20.32 -2.57 2.07
CA GLY A 140 21.14 -3.71 2.52
C GLY A 140 20.31 -4.99 2.72
N LEU A 141 19.10 -4.87 3.26
CA LEU A 141 18.17 -6.00 3.42
C LEU A 141 17.63 -6.52 2.09
N ILE A 142 17.31 -5.63 1.15
CA ILE A 142 16.87 -6.00 -0.20
C ILE A 142 17.96 -6.77 -0.94
N GLN A 143 19.22 -6.35 -0.81
CA GLN A 143 20.36 -7.05 -1.39
C GLN A 143 20.56 -8.44 -0.77
N ALA A 144 20.20 -8.63 0.49
CA ALA A 144 20.22 -9.93 1.16
C ALA A 144 18.96 -10.79 0.89
N THR A 145 17.91 -10.22 0.30
CA THR A 145 16.65 -10.93 0.03
C THR A 145 16.72 -11.63 -1.32
N ALA A 146 16.51 -12.94 -1.36
CA ALA A 146 16.51 -13.73 -2.59
C ALA A 146 15.11 -14.29 -2.91
N GLY A 147 14.80 -14.38 -4.20
CA GLY A 147 13.56 -14.99 -4.67
C GLY A 147 12.31 -14.19 -4.33
N ASP A 148 12.44 -12.88 -4.03
CA ASP A 148 11.30 -11.96 -4.04
C ASP A 148 11.54 -10.81 -5.01
N PRO A 149 11.01 -10.88 -6.24
CA PRO A 149 11.10 -9.75 -7.16
C PRO A 149 10.38 -8.50 -6.64
N LEU A 150 9.47 -8.60 -5.66
CA LEU A 150 8.79 -7.42 -5.11
C LEU A 150 9.59 -6.72 -3.99
N ALA A 151 10.70 -7.29 -3.52
CA ALA A 151 11.51 -6.71 -2.44
C ALA A 151 11.97 -5.26 -2.70
N PRO A 152 12.40 -4.86 -3.92
CA PRO A 152 12.84 -3.48 -4.18
C PRO A 152 11.77 -2.43 -3.85
N PHE A 153 10.49 -2.76 -4.00
CA PHE A 153 9.39 -1.83 -3.75
C PHE A 153 9.26 -1.46 -2.28
N ALA A 154 9.92 -2.18 -1.36
CA ALA A 154 10.04 -1.78 0.05
C ALA A 154 10.71 -0.41 0.23
N MET A 155 11.53 0.06 -0.72
CA MET A 155 12.25 1.35 -0.65
C MET A 155 11.35 2.60 -0.77
N GLN A 156 10.09 2.45 -1.18
CA GLN A 156 9.23 3.58 -1.45
C GLN A 156 9.16 4.60 -0.28
N VAL A 157 9.32 5.89 -0.59
CA VAL A 157 9.52 7.00 0.37
C VAL A 157 8.47 7.13 1.47
N ASN A 158 7.25 6.65 1.20
CA ASN A 158 6.10 6.82 2.08
C ASN A 158 5.95 5.67 3.09
N LYS A 159 6.91 4.75 3.11
CA LYS A 159 6.88 3.58 3.98
C LYS A 159 7.57 3.88 5.31
N SER A 160 7.08 3.18 6.32
CA SER A 160 7.71 3.01 7.62
C SER A 160 8.20 1.57 7.70
N TYR A 161 9.14 1.32 8.60
CA TYR A 161 9.75 0.01 8.73
C TYR A 161 9.63 -0.51 10.16
N TYR A 162 9.45 -1.81 10.29
CA TYR A 162 9.64 -2.50 11.55
C TYR A 162 10.79 -3.47 11.37
N PHE A 163 11.87 -3.27 12.12
CA PHE A 163 13.09 -4.08 12.02
C PHE A 163 13.11 -5.17 13.10
N SER A 164 13.76 -6.29 12.81
CA SER A 164 14.12 -7.28 13.82
C SER A 164 15.08 -6.66 14.84
N GLY A 165 15.17 -7.25 16.04
CA GLY A 165 16.04 -6.75 17.11
C GLY A 165 17.52 -6.66 16.71
N ASP A 166 17.98 -7.56 15.84
CA ASP A 166 19.34 -7.55 15.27
C ASP A 166 19.47 -6.73 13.98
N GLY A 167 18.37 -6.17 13.47
CA GLY A 167 18.32 -5.35 12.27
C GLY A 167 18.54 -6.11 10.95
N LYS A 168 18.54 -7.45 10.95
CA LYS A 168 18.76 -8.29 9.76
C LYS A 168 17.51 -8.61 8.96
N ALA A 169 16.33 -8.24 9.45
CA ALA A 169 15.08 -8.36 8.71
C ALA A 169 14.18 -7.14 8.95
N ALA A 170 13.28 -6.85 8.01
CA ALA A 170 12.33 -5.77 8.15
C ALA A 170 10.98 -6.03 7.45
N LEU A 171 9.93 -5.44 8.00
CA LEU A 171 8.62 -5.29 7.37
C LEU A 171 8.45 -3.85 6.91
N ALA A 172 8.16 -3.66 5.62
CA ALA A 172 7.78 -2.37 5.08
C ALA A 172 6.26 -2.20 5.17
N TYR A 173 5.78 -1.13 5.81
CA TYR A 173 4.36 -0.89 6.01
C TYR A 173 4.01 0.59 5.92
N ARG A 174 2.72 0.88 5.82
CA ARG A 174 2.20 2.24 5.97
C ARG A 174 0.90 2.22 6.76
N THR A 175 0.74 3.21 7.63
CA THR A 175 -0.50 3.33 8.40
C THR A 175 -1.49 4.26 7.74
N ARG A 176 -2.75 3.87 7.69
CA ARG A 176 -3.83 4.75 7.24
C ARG A 176 -5.14 4.39 7.96
N ILE A 177 -5.75 5.38 8.61
CA ILE A 177 -7.05 5.24 9.30
C ILE A 177 -7.10 4.03 10.24
N GLY A 178 -6.02 3.82 11.01
CA GLY A 178 -5.92 2.74 11.99
C GLY A 178 -5.77 1.34 11.38
N PHE A 179 -5.29 1.26 10.15
CA PHE A 179 -4.75 0.05 9.54
C PHE A 179 -3.25 0.21 9.36
N ALA A 180 -2.48 -0.83 9.66
CA ALA A 180 -1.09 -0.97 9.26
C ALA A 180 -1.06 -1.91 8.05
N VAL A 181 -0.87 -1.33 6.86
CA VAL A 181 -0.82 -2.06 5.60
C VAL A 181 0.62 -2.42 5.32
N VAL A 182 0.95 -3.70 5.49
CA VAL A 182 2.22 -4.31 5.12
C VAL A 182 2.26 -4.44 3.59
N SER A 183 3.40 -4.09 3.02
CA SER A 183 3.64 -4.08 1.58
C SER A 183 4.55 -5.24 1.20
N GLY A 184 3.98 -6.31 0.66
CA GLY A 184 4.72 -7.49 0.24
C GLY A 184 5.16 -8.36 1.42
N ASP A 185 6.17 -9.19 1.17
CA ASP A 185 6.79 -10.06 2.16
C ASP A 185 7.82 -9.29 3.01
N PRO A 186 8.24 -9.83 4.17
CA PRO A 186 9.40 -9.33 4.87
C PRO A 186 10.68 -9.43 4.01
N ILE A 187 11.61 -8.50 4.22
CA ILE A 187 12.92 -8.44 3.55
C ILE A 187 14.05 -8.77 4.54
N GLY A 188 15.14 -9.35 4.05
CA GLY A 188 16.33 -9.72 4.82
C GLY A 188 16.39 -11.21 5.18
N ASP A 189 16.89 -11.52 6.37
CA ASP A 189 17.08 -12.89 6.85
C ASP A 189 15.75 -13.57 7.19
N GLU A 190 15.42 -14.60 6.42
CA GLU A 190 14.15 -15.34 6.54
C GLU A 190 13.97 -16.03 7.89
N THR A 191 15.06 -16.40 8.56
CA THR A 191 15.01 -17.07 9.87
C THR A 191 14.40 -16.17 10.94
N GLN A 192 14.45 -14.86 10.75
CA GLN A 192 13.90 -13.85 11.67
C GLN A 192 12.42 -13.55 11.40
N PHE A 193 11.85 -13.97 10.27
CA PHE A 193 10.51 -13.55 9.84
C PHE A 193 9.38 -13.92 10.81
N PRO A 194 9.32 -15.13 11.41
CA PRO A 194 8.28 -15.47 12.36
C PRO A 194 8.25 -14.54 13.58
N GLN A 195 9.43 -14.30 14.18
CA GLN A 195 9.55 -13.41 15.34
C GLN A 195 9.26 -11.95 14.96
N LEU A 196 9.75 -11.51 13.80
CA LEU A 196 9.49 -10.17 13.27
C LEU A 196 7.99 -9.88 13.11
N VAL A 197 7.23 -10.84 12.58
CA VAL A 197 5.77 -10.73 12.42
C VAL A 197 5.05 -10.69 13.77
N ALA A 198 5.47 -11.53 14.72
CA ALA A 198 4.92 -11.54 16.08
C ALA A 198 5.14 -10.19 16.78
N ASP A 199 6.36 -9.66 16.73
CA ASP A 199 6.73 -8.39 17.35
C ASP A 199 6.02 -7.21 16.67
N PHE A 200 5.91 -7.23 15.35
CA PHE A 200 5.13 -6.25 14.60
C PHE A 200 3.64 -6.29 14.98
N ALA A 201 3.07 -7.48 15.17
CA ALA A 201 1.69 -7.63 15.59
C ALA A 201 1.46 -7.09 17.00
N ALA A 202 2.39 -7.37 17.93
CA ALA A 202 2.37 -6.79 19.28
C ALA A 202 2.43 -5.25 19.22
N MET A 203 3.31 -4.68 18.40
CA MET A 203 3.40 -3.23 18.19
C MET A 203 2.09 -2.66 17.62
N CYS A 204 1.48 -3.33 16.64
CA CYS A 204 0.17 -2.93 16.10
C CYS A 204 -0.92 -2.94 17.17
N HIS A 205 -0.96 -3.97 18.03
CA HIS A 205 -1.92 -4.07 19.12
C HIS A 205 -1.76 -2.92 20.14
N THR A 206 -0.53 -2.54 20.50
CA THR A 206 -0.30 -1.39 21.41
C THR A 206 -0.74 -0.04 20.84
N ARG A 207 -0.78 0.08 19.51
CA ARG A 207 -1.17 1.31 18.80
C ARG A 207 -2.62 1.30 18.30
N GLY A 208 -3.34 0.21 18.53
CA GLY A 208 -4.70 0.00 18.03
C GLY A 208 -4.79 -0.05 16.51
N TRP A 209 -3.73 -0.55 15.86
CA TRP A 209 -3.65 -0.75 14.43
C TRP A 209 -4.10 -2.16 14.06
N ARG A 210 -4.86 -2.25 12.97
CA ARG A 210 -5.30 -3.52 12.39
C ARG A 210 -4.39 -3.87 11.23
N ILE A 211 -3.92 -5.10 11.18
CA ILE A 211 -2.93 -5.53 10.20
C ILE A 211 -3.65 -5.92 8.92
N VAL A 212 -3.07 -5.50 7.81
CA VAL A 212 -3.43 -5.95 6.47
C VAL A 212 -2.14 -6.21 5.73
N VAL A 213 -2.06 -7.31 5.01
CA VAL A 213 -0.90 -7.60 4.15
C VAL A 213 -1.35 -7.52 2.72
N LEU A 214 -0.71 -6.64 1.95
CA LEU A 214 -0.98 -6.46 0.54
C LEU A 214 0.15 -7.11 -0.26
N CYS A 215 -0.18 -7.93 -1.26
CA CYS A 215 0.79 -8.61 -2.13
C CYS A 215 1.67 -9.65 -1.44
N CYS A 216 1.14 -10.32 -0.41
CA CYS A 216 1.80 -11.46 0.24
C CYS A 216 2.03 -12.58 -0.78
N SER A 217 3.22 -13.17 -0.82
CA SER A 217 3.46 -14.35 -1.64
C SER A 217 2.79 -15.59 -1.07
N GLU A 218 2.54 -16.56 -1.93
CA GLU A 218 2.03 -17.88 -1.54
C GLU A 218 2.93 -18.57 -0.50
N ARG A 219 4.25 -18.50 -0.67
CA ARG A 219 5.25 -19.09 0.24
C ARG A 219 5.29 -18.46 1.65
N ARG A 220 4.72 -17.26 1.84
CA ARG A 220 4.73 -16.55 3.14
C ARG A 220 3.36 -16.46 3.80
N LEU A 221 2.34 -17.14 3.27
CA LEU A 221 1.00 -17.14 3.87
C LEU A 221 1.01 -17.64 5.32
N ASP A 222 1.83 -18.66 5.62
CA ASP A 222 1.87 -19.30 6.93
C ASP A 222 2.35 -18.36 8.04
N LEU A 223 3.19 -17.37 7.70
CA LEU A 223 3.62 -16.32 8.65
C LEU A 223 2.44 -15.54 9.24
N TRP A 224 1.32 -15.50 8.52
CA TRP A 224 0.14 -14.70 8.87
C TRP A 224 -1.08 -15.54 9.24
N SER A 225 -0.88 -16.84 9.48
CA SER A 225 -1.98 -17.80 9.67
C SER A 225 -2.45 -17.89 11.13
N ASP A 226 -1.54 -17.71 12.11
CA ASP A 226 -1.82 -17.92 13.53
C ASP A 226 -2.54 -16.72 14.18
N PRO A 227 -3.83 -16.85 14.56
CA PRO A 227 -4.57 -15.76 15.20
C PRO A 227 -4.08 -15.44 16.61
N ALA A 228 -3.44 -16.38 17.31
CA ALA A 228 -2.91 -16.17 18.66
C ALA A 228 -1.70 -15.22 18.61
N VAL A 229 -0.85 -15.37 17.60
CA VAL A 229 0.29 -14.48 17.35
C VAL A 229 -0.18 -13.10 16.86
N LEU A 230 -1.11 -13.08 15.90
CA LEU A 230 -1.54 -11.82 15.27
C LEU A 230 -2.57 -11.02 16.09
N GLY A 231 -3.20 -11.64 17.09
CA GLY A 231 -4.37 -11.08 17.78
C GLY A 231 -5.61 -10.92 16.88
N GLN A 232 -5.60 -11.54 15.69
CA GLN A 232 -6.68 -11.47 14.72
C GLN A 232 -6.61 -12.58 13.68
N SER A 233 -7.76 -12.97 13.15
CA SER A 233 -7.85 -13.86 11.99
C SER A 233 -7.78 -13.06 10.69
N LEU A 234 -6.84 -13.41 9.82
CA LEU A 234 -6.73 -12.89 8.46
C LEU A 234 -7.16 -13.97 7.45
N ARG A 235 -7.87 -13.54 6.41
CA ARG A 235 -8.25 -14.39 5.29
C ARG A 235 -7.40 -14.02 4.08
N ALA A 236 -6.74 -15.02 3.50
CA ALA A 236 -6.04 -14.89 2.23
C ALA A 236 -7.06 -14.81 1.09
N VAL A 237 -7.02 -13.72 0.33
CA VAL A 237 -7.80 -13.53 -0.90
C VAL A 237 -6.81 -13.37 -2.04
N PRO A 238 -6.82 -14.26 -3.06
CA PRO A 238 -5.93 -14.12 -4.21
C PRO A 238 -6.31 -12.87 -4.99
N ILE A 239 -5.32 -12.03 -5.29
CA ILE A 239 -5.52 -10.77 -6.03
C ILE A 239 -4.99 -10.88 -7.47
N GLY A 240 -4.13 -11.84 -7.75
CA GLY A 240 -3.52 -12.03 -9.06
C GLY A 240 -2.25 -12.86 -8.99
N ARG A 241 -1.44 -12.77 -10.03
CA ARG A 241 -0.19 -13.51 -10.17
C ARG A 241 0.96 -12.61 -10.56
N ASP A 242 2.14 -12.95 -10.07
CA ASP A 242 3.39 -12.36 -10.55
C ASP A 242 3.70 -12.89 -11.96
N VAL A 243 4.37 -12.08 -12.78
CA VAL A 243 4.82 -12.49 -14.12
C VAL A 243 6.33 -12.48 -14.12
N VAL A 244 6.91 -13.62 -13.77
CA VAL A 244 8.33 -13.79 -13.49
C VAL A 244 8.93 -14.69 -14.56
N ILE A 245 9.85 -14.12 -15.33
CA ILE A 245 10.65 -14.82 -16.32
C ILE A 245 11.83 -15.48 -15.61
N ASP A 246 11.98 -16.79 -15.80
CA ASP A 246 13.25 -17.47 -15.54
C ASP A 246 14.26 -17.01 -16.59
N VAL A 247 15.25 -16.24 -16.15
CA VAL A 247 16.20 -15.55 -17.03
C VAL A 247 17.17 -16.54 -17.68
N ALA A 248 17.58 -17.58 -16.95
CA ALA A 248 18.53 -18.57 -17.45
C ALA A 248 17.95 -19.33 -18.66
N ASP A 249 16.68 -19.73 -18.54
CA ASP A 249 15.98 -20.56 -19.51
C ASP A 249 15.19 -19.76 -20.56
N PHE A 250 15.21 -18.42 -20.49
CA PHE A 250 14.44 -17.60 -21.42
C PHE A 250 15.00 -17.66 -22.84
N GLU A 251 14.24 -18.29 -23.72
CA GLU A 251 14.43 -18.20 -25.16
C GLU A 251 13.10 -17.97 -25.89
N MET A 252 13.12 -17.11 -26.90
CA MET A 252 11.95 -16.83 -27.74
C MET A 252 11.69 -17.93 -28.78
N VAL A 253 11.73 -19.21 -28.41
CA VAL A 253 11.63 -20.36 -29.35
C VAL A 253 10.19 -20.89 -29.47
N GLY A 254 9.82 -21.34 -30.68
CA GLY A 254 8.53 -22.00 -30.93
C GLY A 254 7.37 -21.05 -31.25
N ARG A 255 6.17 -21.62 -31.42
CA ARG A 255 4.98 -20.88 -31.91
C ARG A 255 4.41 -19.89 -30.89
N LYS A 256 4.54 -20.19 -29.59
CA LYS A 256 3.96 -19.36 -28.50
C LYS A 256 4.55 -17.95 -28.44
N PHE A 257 5.84 -17.78 -28.76
CA PHE A 257 6.52 -16.49 -28.80
C PHE A 257 6.44 -15.75 -30.14
N ARG A 258 5.63 -16.21 -31.10
CA ARG A 258 5.52 -15.57 -32.43
C ARG A 258 5.23 -14.07 -32.34
N ASN A 259 4.26 -13.68 -31.51
CA ASN A 259 3.86 -12.29 -31.36
C ASN A 259 4.99 -11.44 -30.74
N LEU A 260 5.71 -12.01 -29.75
CA LEU A 260 6.84 -11.35 -29.12
C LEU A 260 8.00 -11.14 -30.11
N ARG A 261 8.39 -12.20 -30.85
CA ARG A 261 9.40 -12.11 -31.91
C ARG A 261 9.03 -11.11 -33.01
N GLN A 262 7.77 -11.07 -33.42
CA GLN A 262 7.30 -10.11 -34.41
C GLN A 262 7.37 -8.67 -33.91
N ALA A 263 7.03 -8.42 -32.64
CA ALA A 263 7.16 -7.10 -32.02
C ALA A 263 8.63 -6.64 -31.98
N VAL A 264 9.53 -7.52 -31.51
CA VAL A 264 10.98 -7.27 -31.47
C VAL A 264 11.56 -7.05 -32.88
N LYS A 265 11.20 -7.91 -33.84
CA LYS A 265 11.69 -7.76 -35.22
C LYS A 265 11.20 -6.47 -35.87
N ARG A 266 9.97 -6.04 -35.56
CA ARG A 266 9.42 -4.79 -36.06
C ARG A 266 10.21 -3.59 -35.56
N THR A 267 10.56 -3.54 -34.28
CA THR A 267 11.36 -2.43 -33.74
C THR A 267 12.77 -2.39 -34.33
N HIS A 268 13.41 -3.55 -34.58
CA HIS A 268 14.65 -3.60 -35.35
C HIS A 268 14.50 -3.01 -36.76
N ASN A 269 13.41 -3.35 -37.47
CA ASN A 269 13.18 -2.82 -38.81
C ASN A 269 12.91 -1.29 -38.82
N PHE A 270 12.41 -0.75 -37.71
CA PHE A 270 12.28 0.70 -37.48
C PHE A 270 13.58 1.37 -37.02
N GLY A 271 14.70 0.63 -36.93
CA GLY A 271 15.99 1.17 -36.52
C GLY A 271 16.06 1.52 -35.03
N ILE A 272 15.24 0.90 -34.18
CA ILE A 272 15.28 1.13 -32.73
C ILE A 272 16.55 0.53 -32.12
N THR A 273 17.31 1.34 -31.40
CA THR A 273 18.44 0.94 -30.56
C THR A 273 18.08 1.05 -29.08
N THR A 274 18.78 0.28 -28.25
CA THR A 274 18.57 0.22 -26.80
C THR A 274 19.87 0.48 -26.05
N GLU A 275 19.80 1.20 -24.94
CA GLU A 275 20.92 1.41 -24.02
C GLU A 275 20.43 1.21 -22.58
N ILE A 276 21.29 0.66 -21.71
CA ILE A 276 21.02 0.50 -20.27
C ILE A 276 21.95 1.43 -19.50
N VAL A 277 21.38 2.21 -18.58
CA VAL A 277 22.11 3.14 -17.72
C VAL A 277 21.57 3.06 -16.29
N ALA A 278 22.42 3.32 -15.29
CA ALA A 278 21.94 3.49 -13.93
C ALA A 278 21.19 4.83 -13.80
N GLU A 279 20.06 4.84 -13.07
CA GLU A 279 19.27 6.06 -12.87
C GLU A 279 20.08 7.16 -12.15
N GLN A 280 20.99 6.76 -11.27
CA GLN A 280 21.86 7.67 -10.50
C GLN A 280 23.01 8.27 -11.32
N GLU A 281 23.26 7.75 -12.52
CA GLU A 281 24.33 8.17 -13.43
C GLU A 281 23.81 9.00 -14.61
N LEU A 282 22.54 9.42 -14.57
CA LEU A 282 21.97 10.29 -15.58
C LEU A 282 22.60 11.68 -15.54
N ASP A 283 23.14 12.12 -16.68
CA ASP A 283 23.51 13.52 -16.89
C ASP A 283 22.27 14.40 -17.15
N GLU A 284 22.43 15.71 -17.06
CA GLU A 284 21.33 16.68 -17.24
C GLU A 284 20.65 16.55 -18.61
N LYS A 285 21.41 16.19 -19.65
CA LYS A 285 20.91 16.06 -21.02
C LYS A 285 19.99 14.85 -21.14
N ARG A 286 20.44 13.67 -20.69
CA ARG A 286 19.64 12.44 -20.67
C ARG A 286 18.43 12.60 -19.77
N LEU A 287 18.59 13.23 -18.61
CA LEU A 287 17.48 13.55 -17.72
C LEU A 287 16.41 14.39 -18.43
N ALA A 288 16.80 15.44 -19.14
CA ALA A 288 15.88 16.27 -19.91
C ALA A 288 15.16 15.47 -21.02
N GLU A 289 15.88 14.65 -21.78
CA GLU A 289 15.31 13.80 -22.82
C GLU A 289 14.26 12.82 -22.28
N LEU A 290 14.52 12.20 -21.13
CA LEU A 290 13.61 11.25 -20.47
C LEU A 290 12.43 11.97 -19.82
N THR A 291 12.64 13.15 -19.22
CA THR A 291 11.57 14.00 -18.69
C THR A 291 10.61 14.43 -19.80
N ASP A 292 11.10 14.71 -21.01
CA ASP A 292 10.25 14.99 -22.17
C ASP A 292 9.40 13.77 -22.60
N VAL A 293 9.94 12.56 -22.46
CA VAL A 293 9.17 11.33 -22.72
C VAL A 293 8.07 11.16 -21.68
N LEU A 294 8.36 11.41 -20.40
CA LEU A 294 7.38 11.37 -19.31
C LEU A 294 6.24 12.36 -19.54
N ARG A 295 6.56 13.62 -19.89
CA ARG A 295 5.58 14.68 -20.18
C ARG A 295 4.73 14.36 -21.40
N ALA A 296 5.32 13.74 -22.43
CA ALA A 296 4.61 13.33 -23.65
C ALA A 296 3.83 12.01 -23.50
N SER A 297 4.01 11.29 -22.40
CA SER A 297 3.33 10.01 -22.15
C SER A 297 1.88 10.23 -21.73
N PRO A 298 0.90 9.54 -22.35
CA PRO A 298 -0.51 9.64 -21.98
C PRO A 298 -0.81 9.28 -20.52
N SER A 299 0.04 8.44 -19.91
CA SER A 299 -0.14 7.88 -18.57
C SER A 299 0.65 8.59 -17.48
N GLY A 300 1.57 9.51 -17.82
CA GLY A 300 2.68 9.86 -16.92
C GLY A 300 2.94 11.35 -16.66
N ALA A 301 2.19 12.28 -17.27
CA ALA A 301 2.63 13.68 -17.27
C ALA A 301 2.64 14.36 -15.89
N HIS A 302 1.73 14.00 -14.95
CA HIS A 302 1.50 14.83 -13.75
C HIS A 302 1.35 14.10 -12.41
N THR A 303 1.16 12.78 -12.39
CA THR A 303 0.84 12.07 -11.14
C THR A 303 1.55 10.74 -10.99
N GLU A 304 2.07 10.48 -9.81
CA GLU A 304 2.60 9.18 -9.39
C GLU A 304 1.57 8.40 -8.59
N ARG A 305 1.56 7.09 -8.79
CA ARG A 305 0.70 6.11 -8.09
C ARG A 305 1.57 5.00 -7.51
N GLY A 306 0.97 4.05 -6.83
CA GLY A 306 1.65 2.87 -6.32
C GLY A 306 1.96 2.91 -4.83
N PHE A 307 1.93 1.73 -4.21
CA PHE A 307 2.38 1.50 -2.85
C PHE A 307 3.18 0.20 -2.76
N ALA A 308 2.59 -0.95 -3.05
CA ALA A 308 3.23 -2.25 -2.88
C ALA A 308 4.03 -2.73 -4.10
N MET A 309 3.73 -2.23 -5.30
CA MET A 309 4.24 -2.77 -6.57
C MET A 309 4.82 -1.70 -7.50
N ALA A 310 5.06 -0.48 -7.00
CA ALA A 310 5.73 0.57 -7.76
C ALA A 310 6.48 1.52 -6.83
N LEU A 311 7.64 1.97 -7.30
CA LEU A 311 8.42 3.05 -6.72
C LEU A 311 7.86 4.41 -7.14
N ASP A 312 8.17 5.43 -6.36
CA ASP A 312 7.92 6.83 -6.70
C ASP A 312 9.21 7.50 -7.24
N GLY A 313 9.16 8.80 -7.50
CA GLY A 313 10.33 9.62 -7.83
C GLY A 313 11.11 9.12 -9.04
N ALA A 314 10.42 8.78 -10.13
CA ALA A 314 11.09 8.33 -11.34
C ALA A 314 11.96 9.45 -11.92
N LEU A 315 13.21 9.10 -12.27
CA LEU A 315 14.28 9.99 -12.71
C LEU A 315 14.84 10.93 -11.62
N GLU A 316 14.53 10.72 -10.34
CA GLU A 316 15.12 11.51 -9.25
C GLU A 316 16.46 10.95 -8.73
N GLY A 317 16.88 9.75 -9.20
CA GLY A 317 18.12 9.11 -8.73
C GLY A 317 18.11 8.73 -7.25
N ARG A 318 16.93 8.70 -6.62
CA ARG A 318 16.77 8.48 -5.17
C ARG A 318 17.13 7.07 -4.74
N TYR A 319 16.74 6.07 -5.54
CA TYR A 319 16.83 4.68 -5.15
C TYR A 319 18.08 4.01 -5.73
N PRO A 320 18.88 3.31 -4.90
CA PRO A 320 19.99 2.50 -5.39
C PRO A 320 19.48 1.30 -6.18
N GLY A 321 20.34 0.75 -7.05
CA GLY A 321 20.03 -0.47 -7.80
C GLY A 321 18.92 -0.30 -8.84
N VAL A 322 18.65 0.94 -9.27
CA VAL A 322 17.69 1.22 -10.34
C VAL A 322 18.41 1.38 -11.68
N GLN A 323 17.98 0.60 -12.66
CA GLN A 323 18.46 0.63 -14.04
C GLN A 323 17.36 1.11 -14.98
N LEU A 324 17.74 1.92 -15.97
CA LEU A 324 16.87 2.38 -17.03
C LEU A 324 17.30 1.73 -18.33
N ILE A 325 16.37 1.12 -19.06
CA ILE A 325 16.60 0.75 -20.45
C ILE A 325 15.84 1.72 -21.36
N ILE A 326 16.57 2.34 -22.28
CA ILE A 326 16.11 3.47 -23.09
C ILE A 326 16.08 3.04 -24.55
N ALA A 327 14.96 3.29 -25.25
CA ALA A 327 14.81 3.04 -26.67
C ALA A 327 14.94 4.34 -27.48
N ARG A 328 15.87 4.36 -28.43
CA ARG A 328 16.08 5.47 -29.37
C ARG A 328 15.72 5.05 -30.79
N ASP A 329 15.17 5.98 -31.56
CA ASP A 329 14.96 5.76 -32.99
C ASP A 329 16.23 6.02 -33.81
N ALA A 330 16.13 5.79 -35.13
CA ALA A 330 17.23 6.02 -36.06
C ALA A 330 17.72 7.48 -36.13
N SER A 331 16.93 8.45 -35.63
CA SER A 331 17.34 9.86 -35.51
C SER A 331 18.03 10.17 -34.18
N GLY A 332 18.17 9.18 -33.29
CA GLY A 332 18.76 9.32 -31.96
C GLY A 332 17.78 9.82 -30.88
N ARG A 333 16.50 10.03 -31.23
CA ARG A 333 15.49 10.55 -30.30
C ARG A 333 14.94 9.44 -29.42
N VAL A 334 14.85 9.70 -28.11
CA VAL A 334 14.23 8.75 -27.16
C VAL A 334 12.74 8.61 -27.43
N GLN A 335 12.29 7.40 -27.68
CA GLN A 335 10.89 7.05 -27.93
C GLN A 335 10.20 6.44 -26.71
N GLY A 336 10.94 5.78 -25.83
CA GLY A 336 10.43 5.21 -24.59
C GLY A 336 11.56 4.69 -23.71
N PHE A 337 11.26 4.43 -22.45
CA PHE A 337 12.19 3.81 -21.52
C PHE A 337 11.42 3.02 -20.45
N HIS A 338 12.06 1.98 -19.92
CA HIS A 338 11.57 1.23 -18.77
C HIS A 338 12.51 1.46 -17.59
N ARG A 339 11.93 1.47 -16.38
CA ARG A 339 12.67 1.52 -15.12
C ARG A 339 12.60 0.18 -14.43
N TYR A 340 13.76 -0.38 -14.08
CA TYR A 340 13.92 -1.66 -13.41
C TYR A 340 14.64 -1.48 -12.08
N ALA A 341 14.26 -2.22 -11.06
CA ALA A 341 14.91 -2.24 -9.76
C ALA A 341 15.43 -3.64 -9.45
N ILE A 342 16.60 -3.75 -8.82
CA ILE A 342 17.26 -5.03 -8.52
C ILE A 342 17.13 -5.41 -7.03
N ALA A 343 17.15 -6.70 -6.74
CA ALA A 343 17.24 -7.30 -5.41
C ALA A 343 18.19 -8.51 -5.41
N GLY A 344 18.50 -9.03 -4.22
CA GLY A 344 19.27 -10.27 -4.08
C GLY A 344 20.65 -10.19 -4.72
N ALA A 345 21.32 -9.04 -4.59
CA ALA A 345 22.60 -8.75 -5.24
C ALA A 345 22.60 -8.89 -6.77
N GLY A 346 21.46 -8.59 -7.41
CA GLY A 346 21.27 -8.67 -8.86
C GLY A 346 20.64 -9.97 -9.35
N SER A 347 20.36 -10.93 -8.44
CA SER A 347 19.68 -12.18 -8.82
C SER A 347 18.22 -11.99 -9.22
N ASP A 348 17.55 -10.96 -8.71
CA ASP A 348 16.17 -10.62 -9.01
C ASP A 348 16.09 -9.21 -9.63
N VAL A 349 15.42 -9.07 -10.77
CA VAL A 349 15.22 -7.80 -11.49
C VAL A 349 13.73 -7.57 -11.68
N SER A 350 13.23 -6.36 -11.41
CA SER A 350 11.79 -6.08 -11.46
C SER A 350 11.47 -4.80 -12.20
N LEU A 351 10.56 -4.90 -13.17
CA LEU A 351 10.02 -3.74 -13.87
C LEU A 351 9.17 -2.92 -12.90
N ASP A 352 9.58 -1.69 -12.67
CA ASP A 352 8.83 -0.69 -11.91
C ASP A 352 7.72 -0.08 -12.79
N VAL A 353 8.12 0.71 -13.78
CA VAL A 353 7.16 1.37 -14.69
C VAL A 353 7.76 1.54 -16.09
N PRO A 354 6.97 1.27 -17.15
CA PRO A 354 7.31 1.62 -18.53
C PRO A 354 6.71 2.98 -18.94
N TRP A 355 7.49 3.77 -19.69
CA TRP A 355 7.01 5.00 -20.34
C TRP A 355 7.37 5.03 -21.82
N ARG A 356 6.43 5.53 -22.64
CA ARG A 356 6.67 5.74 -24.07
C ARG A 356 5.93 6.96 -24.57
N ARG A 357 6.49 7.60 -25.59
CA ARG A 357 5.86 8.72 -26.29
C ARG A 357 4.60 8.26 -27.02
N ARG A 358 3.65 9.19 -27.18
CA ARG A 358 2.56 9.02 -28.14
C ARG A 358 3.14 8.91 -29.56
N GLY A 359 2.75 7.86 -30.29
CA GLY A 359 3.27 7.59 -31.63
C GLY A 359 4.54 6.75 -31.69
N ALA A 360 5.09 6.32 -30.55
CA ALA A 360 6.23 5.41 -30.49
C ALA A 360 5.90 4.09 -31.26
N PRO A 361 6.86 3.53 -32.03
CA PRO A 361 6.66 2.28 -32.76
C PRO A 361 6.08 1.14 -31.93
N ASN A 362 5.12 0.42 -32.51
CA ASN A 362 4.50 -0.74 -31.86
C ASN A 362 5.54 -1.85 -31.67
N GLY A 363 5.74 -2.28 -30.43
CA GLY A 363 6.73 -3.29 -30.06
C GLY A 363 7.85 -2.77 -29.15
N ILE A 364 7.88 -1.46 -28.84
CA ILE A 364 8.93 -0.88 -27.99
C ILE A 364 8.94 -1.49 -26.59
N ASP A 365 7.76 -1.65 -25.96
CA ASP A 365 7.69 -2.22 -24.61
C ASP A 365 8.18 -3.68 -24.61
N GLU A 366 7.80 -4.46 -25.63
CA GLU A 366 8.33 -5.82 -25.84
C GLU A 366 9.84 -5.82 -26.08
N ARG A 367 10.35 -4.88 -26.88
CA ARG A 367 11.77 -4.79 -27.20
C ARG A 367 12.60 -4.46 -25.95
N LEU A 368 12.19 -3.45 -25.19
CA LEU A 368 12.87 -3.04 -23.96
C LEU A 368 12.88 -4.17 -22.93
N SER A 369 11.77 -4.91 -22.78
CA SER A 369 11.74 -6.04 -21.85
C SER A 369 12.59 -7.22 -22.30
N VAL A 370 12.58 -7.57 -23.59
CA VAL A 370 13.42 -8.67 -24.11
C VAL A 370 14.90 -8.32 -24.00
N ASP A 371 15.30 -7.11 -24.38
CA ASP A 371 16.69 -6.67 -24.28
C ASP A 371 17.14 -6.59 -22.82
N MET A 372 16.26 -6.19 -21.90
CA MET A 372 16.55 -6.23 -20.46
C MET A 372 16.69 -7.66 -19.94
N VAL A 373 15.88 -8.62 -20.41
CA VAL A 373 16.05 -10.04 -20.03
C VAL A 373 17.42 -10.56 -20.47
N TYR A 374 17.87 -10.23 -21.68
CA TYR A 374 19.19 -10.64 -22.15
C TYR A 374 20.32 -9.96 -21.37
N ALA A 375 20.21 -8.66 -21.09
CA ALA A 375 21.20 -7.96 -20.25
C ALA A 375 21.24 -8.52 -18.82
N ALA A 376 20.08 -8.85 -18.24
CA ALA A 376 19.98 -9.50 -16.95
C ALA A 376 20.63 -10.89 -16.97
N LYS A 377 20.47 -11.65 -18.06
CA LYS A 377 21.13 -12.96 -18.27
C LYS A 377 22.65 -12.81 -18.28
N ASP A 378 23.18 -11.85 -19.02
CA ASP A 378 24.62 -11.56 -19.08
C ASP A 378 25.18 -11.11 -17.72
N ALA A 379 24.37 -10.42 -16.92
CA ALA A 379 24.69 -10.02 -15.55
C ALA A 379 24.51 -11.15 -14.51
N GLY A 380 24.06 -12.35 -14.90
CA GLY A 380 23.88 -13.50 -14.02
C GLY A 380 22.61 -13.47 -13.17
N ALA A 381 21.61 -12.66 -13.55
CA ALA A 381 20.31 -12.66 -12.89
C ALA A 381 19.58 -14.00 -13.08
N GLN A 382 18.78 -14.39 -12.09
CA GLN A 382 17.98 -15.61 -12.11
C GLN A 382 16.54 -15.33 -12.57
N ARG A 383 15.98 -14.18 -12.16
CA ARG A 383 14.57 -13.87 -12.37
C ARG A 383 14.38 -12.44 -12.83
N LEU A 384 13.44 -12.25 -13.75
CA LEU A 384 12.96 -10.92 -14.14
C LEU A 384 11.44 -10.85 -14.02
N SER A 385 10.93 -10.06 -13.07
CA SER A 385 9.49 -9.77 -12.95
C SER A 385 9.11 -8.60 -13.86
N LEU A 386 8.07 -8.79 -14.66
CA LEU A 386 7.55 -7.76 -15.57
C LEU A 386 6.44 -6.93 -14.96
N ALA A 387 5.57 -7.52 -14.14
CA ALA A 387 4.54 -6.84 -13.37
C ALA A 387 3.63 -7.89 -12.74
N PHE A 388 2.74 -7.40 -11.90
CA PHE A 388 1.59 -8.12 -11.41
C PHE A 388 0.46 -8.17 -12.45
N ALA A 389 0.02 -9.38 -12.79
CA ALA A 389 -1.22 -9.62 -13.52
C ALA A 389 -2.37 -9.77 -12.51
N ALA A 390 -3.24 -8.75 -12.42
CA ALA A 390 -4.42 -8.85 -11.56
C ALA A 390 -5.44 -9.83 -12.16
N PHE A 391 -5.92 -10.76 -11.33
CA PHE A 391 -6.99 -11.71 -11.65
C PHE A 391 -6.93 -12.36 -13.06
N PRO A 392 -5.81 -12.99 -13.46
CA PRO A 392 -5.65 -13.55 -14.80
C PRO A 392 -6.72 -14.59 -15.12
N GLU A 393 -7.18 -15.35 -14.12
CA GLU A 393 -8.23 -16.36 -14.28
C GLU A 393 -9.56 -15.77 -14.77
N ILE A 394 -9.90 -14.54 -14.37
CA ILE A 394 -11.14 -13.86 -14.78
C ILE A 394 -11.07 -13.41 -16.26
N PHE A 395 -9.86 -13.13 -16.75
CA PHE A 395 -9.62 -12.74 -18.14
C PHE A 395 -9.52 -13.95 -19.10
N ASP A 396 -9.09 -15.11 -18.61
CA ASP A 396 -9.00 -16.33 -19.42
C ASP A 396 -10.33 -17.11 -19.56
N GLU A 397 -11.28 -16.93 -18.64
CA GLU A 397 -12.58 -17.63 -18.69
C GLU A 397 -13.55 -17.06 -19.75
N LYS A 398 -13.89 -17.90 -20.75
CA LYS A 398 -14.84 -17.56 -21.82
C LYS A 398 -16.32 -17.69 -21.42
N LYS A 399 -16.64 -18.35 -20.30
CA LYS A 399 -18.01 -18.49 -19.76
C LYS A 399 -18.01 -18.07 -18.29
N ARG A 400 -18.48 -16.84 -18.01
CA ARG A 400 -18.48 -16.27 -16.66
C ARG A 400 -19.79 -16.56 -15.93
N GLY A 401 -19.70 -16.98 -14.67
CA GLY A 401 -20.84 -17.02 -13.76
C GLY A 401 -21.32 -15.61 -13.40
N TRP A 402 -22.48 -15.51 -12.72
CA TRP A 402 -23.08 -14.21 -12.37
C TRP A 402 -22.21 -13.41 -11.37
N MET A 403 -21.62 -14.06 -10.35
CA MET A 403 -20.70 -13.39 -9.41
C MET A 403 -19.42 -12.91 -10.11
N GLN A 404 -18.85 -13.72 -11.01
CA GLN A 404 -17.68 -13.33 -11.79
C GLN A 404 -17.99 -12.17 -12.74
N THR A 405 -19.22 -12.08 -13.24
CA THR A 405 -19.67 -10.95 -14.07
C THR A 405 -19.75 -9.64 -13.26
N ILE A 406 -20.21 -9.71 -12.01
CA ILE A 406 -20.22 -8.55 -11.11
C ILE A 406 -18.78 -8.10 -10.78
N VAL A 407 -17.91 -9.04 -10.42
CA VAL A 407 -16.49 -8.74 -10.15
C VAL A 407 -15.81 -8.17 -11.39
N TYR A 408 -16.06 -8.74 -12.57
CA TYR A 408 -15.55 -8.24 -13.84
C TYR A 408 -15.99 -6.78 -14.11
N ARG A 409 -17.27 -6.46 -13.86
CA ARG A 409 -17.77 -5.07 -13.99
C ARG A 409 -17.12 -4.13 -12.98
N LEU A 410 -16.93 -4.55 -11.73
CA LEU A 410 -16.26 -3.75 -10.70
C LEU A 410 -14.77 -3.52 -11.02
N ILE A 411 -14.10 -4.49 -11.64
CA ILE A 411 -12.73 -4.34 -12.12
C ILE A 411 -12.66 -3.29 -13.24
N HIS A 412 -13.61 -3.29 -14.18
CA HIS A 412 -13.65 -2.31 -15.28
C HIS A 412 -13.98 -0.89 -14.81
N LEU A 413 -14.70 -0.72 -13.70
CA LEU A 413 -14.83 0.57 -13.02
C LEU A 413 -13.48 1.14 -12.54
N GLY A 414 -12.46 0.28 -12.37
CA GLY A 414 -11.09 0.64 -12.03
C GLY A 414 -10.15 0.83 -13.24
N ASP A 415 -10.61 0.62 -14.48
CA ASP A 415 -9.79 0.78 -15.70
C ASP A 415 -9.16 2.18 -15.86
N PRO A 416 -9.80 3.29 -15.43
CA PRO A 416 -9.15 4.60 -15.41
C PRO A 416 -7.94 4.67 -14.46
N LEU A 417 -7.85 3.77 -13.48
CA LEU A 417 -6.78 3.70 -12.48
C LEU A 417 -5.64 2.78 -12.94
N ILE A 418 -5.96 1.62 -13.53
CA ILE A 418 -5.00 0.71 -14.18
C ILE A 418 -5.63 0.11 -15.43
N ALA A 419 -4.94 0.18 -16.58
CA ALA A 419 -5.35 -0.51 -17.81
C ALA A 419 -5.07 -2.03 -17.76
N LEU A 420 -5.78 -2.74 -16.86
CA LEU A 420 -5.52 -4.13 -16.49
C LEU A 420 -5.55 -5.10 -17.68
N GLU A 421 -6.49 -4.91 -18.61
CA GLU A 421 -6.61 -5.81 -19.76
C GLU A 421 -5.44 -5.64 -20.75
N SER A 422 -5.01 -4.40 -21.01
CA SER A 422 -3.85 -4.11 -21.85
C SER A 422 -2.58 -4.65 -21.22
N LEU A 423 -2.42 -4.47 -19.90
CA LEU A 423 -1.30 -4.99 -19.13
C LEU A 423 -1.26 -6.52 -19.22
N TYR A 424 -2.39 -7.20 -18.94
CA TYR A 424 -2.49 -8.65 -19.04
C TYR A 424 -2.15 -9.18 -20.46
N ARG A 425 -2.66 -8.52 -21.51
CA ARG A 425 -2.34 -8.88 -22.91
C ARG A 425 -0.85 -8.72 -23.24
N TYR A 426 -0.19 -7.73 -22.67
CA TYR A 426 1.26 -7.56 -22.79
C TYR A 426 2.02 -8.67 -22.05
N LEU A 427 1.71 -8.88 -20.77
CA LEU A 427 2.39 -9.87 -19.92
C LEU A 427 2.27 -11.30 -20.46
N ARG A 428 1.10 -11.67 -20.99
CA ARG A 428 0.86 -13.00 -21.58
C ARG A 428 1.80 -13.35 -22.73
N LYS A 429 2.40 -12.36 -23.42
CA LYS A 429 3.35 -12.61 -24.54
C LYS A 429 4.62 -13.31 -24.09
N PHE A 430 4.97 -13.19 -22.81
CA PHE A 430 6.17 -13.77 -22.21
C PHE A 430 5.96 -15.19 -21.68
N HIS A 431 4.71 -15.67 -21.58
CA HIS A 431 4.37 -17.03 -21.11
C HIS A 431 5.02 -17.40 -19.78
N ALA A 432 5.09 -16.44 -18.86
CA ALA A 432 5.85 -16.49 -17.61
C ALA A 432 4.96 -16.19 -16.39
N LEU A 433 3.72 -16.71 -16.38
CA LEU A 433 2.83 -16.57 -15.23
C LEU A 433 3.40 -17.39 -14.07
N GLY A 434 3.74 -16.71 -12.98
CA GLY A 434 4.29 -17.30 -11.77
C GLY A 434 3.23 -17.50 -10.68
N ASP A 435 3.71 -17.41 -9.44
CA ASP A 435 2.95 -17.66 -8.23
C ASP A 435 1.86 -16.63 -7.97
N ARG A 436 0.89 -17.04 -7.15
CA ARG A 436 -0.19 -16.16 -6.70
C ARG A 436 0.32 -15.17 -5.67
N ARG A 437 -0.23 -13.96 -5.73
CA ARG A 437 -0.14 -12.97 -4.66
C ARG A 437 -1.49 -12.78 -4.00
N TYR A 438 -1.45 -12.59 -2.69
CA TYR A 438 -2.63 -12.55 -1.83
C TYR A 438 -2.73 -11.20 -1.11
N VAL A 439 -3.96 -10.78 -0.85
CA VAL A 439 -4.25 -9.80 0.19
C VAL A 439 -4.79 -10.54 1.41
N LEU A 440 -4.20 -10.28 2.58
CA LEU A 440 -4.61 -10.88 3.85
C LEU A 440 -5.44 -9.85 4.62
N ILE A 441 -6.74 -10.14 4.78
CA ILE A 441 -7.71 -9.18 5.29
C ILE A 441 -8.61 -9.79 6.35
N ARG A 442 -9.18 -8.93 7.22
CA ARG A 442 -10.32 -9.31 8.04
C ARG A 442 -11.62 -9.02 7.29
N LEU A 443 -12.44 -10.05 7.05
CA LEU A 443 -13.68 -9.92 6.26
C LEU A 443 -14.67 -8.90 6.82
N THR A 444 -14.70 -8.69 8.15
CA THR A 444 -15.57 -7.69 8.80
C THR A 444 -15.17 -6.24 8.50
N GLN A 445 -14.04 -6.02 7.83
CA GLN A 445 -13.45 -4.70 7.62
C GLN A 445 -13.23 -4.36 6.14
N VAL A 446 -13.82 -5.14 5.22
CA VAL A 446 -13.64 -4.99 3.77
C VAL A 446 -13.95 -3.57 3.29
N VAL A 447 -15.07 -2.97 3.72
CA VAL A 447 -15.50 -1.64 3.26
C VAL A 447 -14.49 -0.53 3.60
N PRO A 448 -14.13 -0.29 4.89
CA PRO A 448 -13.12 0.72 5.21
C PRO A 448 -11.74 0.36 4.65
N LEU A 449 -11.45 -0.94 4.50
CA LEU A 449 -10.18 -1.39 3.94
C LEU A 449 -10.06 -1.08 2.45
N LEU A 450 -11.13 -1.25 1.68
CA LEU A 450 -11.15 -0.93 0.25
C LEU A 450 -10.80 0.54 0.02
N TYR A 451 -11.36 1.45 0.83
CA TYR A 451 -10.97 2.86 0.81
C TYR A 451 -9.47 3.05 1.13
N VAL A 452 -8.95 2.36 2.15
CA VAL A 452 -7.53 2.45 2.53
C VAL A 452 -6.62 1.94 1.41
N LEU A 453 -6.88 0.76 0.84
CA LEU A 453 -6.06 0.18 -0.22
C LEU A 453 -6.12 1.02 -1.49
N LEU A 454 -7.32 1.48 -1.90
CA LEU A 454 -7.47 2.35 -3.07
C LEU A 454 -6.73 3.68 -2.89
N THR A 455 -6.79 4.28 -1.70
CA THR A 455 -6.09 5.55 -1.43
C THR A 455 -4.58 5.40 -1.24
N LEU A 456 -4.10 4.20 -0.93
CA LEU A 456 -2.66 3.92 -0.89
C LEU A 456 -2.12 3.64 -2.29
N GLU A 457 -2.78 2.81 -3.08
CA GLU A 457 -2.30 2.41 -4.41
C GLU A 457 -2.59 3.44 -5.50
N PHE A 458 -3.77 4.07 -5.51
CA PHE A 458 -4.24 4.83 -6.67
C PHE A 458 -4.37 6.33 -6.45
N MET A 459 -4.22 6.82 -5.22
CA MET A 459 -4.32 8.25 -4.96
C MET A 459 -3.17 8.98 -5.68
N PRO A 460 -3.48 9.88 -6.63
CA PRO A 460 -2.45 10.57 -7.40
C PRO A 460 -1.62 11.46 -6.47
N ARG A 461 -0.30 11.35 -6.57
CA ARG A 461 0.66 12.24 -5.93
C ARG A 461 1.29 13.15 -6.96
N ARG A 462 1.43 14.44 -6.65
CA ARG A 462 2.15 15.37 -7.55
C ARG A 462 3.60 14.92 -7.66
N ARG A 463 4.07 14.78 -8.89
CA ARG A 463 5.49 14.59 -9.19
C ARG A 463 6.22 15.93 -9.05
N ARG A 464 7.43 15.92 -8.51
CA ARG A 464 8.35 17.07 -8.60
C ARG A 464 9.19 16.83 -9.86
N LEU A 465 8.90 17.55 -10.95
CA LEU A 465 9.66 17.52 -12.20
C LEU A 465 10.16 18.92 -12.53
#